data_AF-A0A4Q6E0K1-F1
#
_entry.id   AF-A0A4Q6E0K1-F1
#
_cell.length_a   1.000
_cell.length_b   1.000
_cell.length_c   1.000
_cell.angle_alpha   90.00
_cell.angle_beta   90.00
_cell.angle_gamma   90.00
#
_symmetry.space_group_name_H-M   'P 1'
#
loop_
_entity.id
_entity.type
_entity.pdbx_description
1 polymer ?
#
loop_
_entity_poly.entity_id
_entity_poly.type
_entity_poly.pdbx_seq_one_letter_code
_entity_poly.pdbx_strand_id
1 'polypeptide(L)'
;METIKATQGHAMNTTSGRGTNSETIKLLAQSVIRRLESQKMIAIIREQRSEMTEDMAQFLAPHIFTQDDMEKNVLSSIGEKNEMLDELRLSGGEAYRTLKQTWLTKYGENEVDGLYFQEPVKYTADRLIKYLFKSDYVEEVFADDLLLERTIVG
;
A
#
# COMPACT_ATOMS: atom_id res chain seq x y z
N MET A 1 -31.71 24.83 38.43
CA MET A 1 -31.72 23.54 37.74
C MET A 1 -31.88 23.82 36.26
N GLU A 2 -30.79 23.89 35.50
CA GLU A 2 -30.80 23.69 34.05
C GLU A 2 -29.50 22.98 33.67
N THR A 3 -29.67 21.74 33.24
CA THR A 3 -28.64 20.84 32.72
C THR A 3 -28.35 21.18 31.26
N ILE A 4 -27.09 21.46 30.92
CA ILE A 4 -26.62 21.42 29.54
C ILE A 4 -25.47 20.41 29.47
N LYS A 5 -25.79 19.25 28.88
CA LYS A 5 -24.82 18.25 28.44
C LYS A 5 -24.07 18.83 27.23
N ALA A 6 -22.76 19.03 27.35
CA ALA A 6 -21.90 19.25 26.21
C ALA A 6 -21.36 17.90 25.72
N THR A 7 -21.70 17.64 24.45
CA THR A 7 -21.45 16.45 23.66
C THR A 7 -19.96 16.22 23.40
N GLN A 8 -19.61 14.95 23.29
CA GLN A 8 -18.34 14.39 22.87
C GLN A 8 -17.69 15.14 21.70
N GLY A 9 -16.46 15.60 21.90
CA GLY A 9 -15.48 15.74 20.83
C GLY A 9 -14.54 14.54 20.91
N HIS A 10 -14.81 13.50 20.11
CA HIS A 10 -13.82 12.43 19.89
C HIS A 10 -12.55 13.07 19.31
N ALA A 11 -11.44 12.84 20.00
CA ALA A 11 -10.12 13.25 19.56
C ALA A 11 -9.81 12.61 18.20
N MET A 12 -9.74 13.43 17.15
CA MET A 12 -9.17 13.05 15.88
C MET A 12 -7.64 13.03 16.05
N ASN A 13 -7.13 11.94 16.62
CA ASN A 13 -5.72 11.56 16.43
C ASN A 13 -5.56 11.07 14.99
N THR A 14 -5.46 12.01 14.05
CA THR A 14 -4.87 11.71 12.74
C THR A 14 -3.40 12.07 12.85
N THR A 15 -2.66 11.17 13.49
CA THR A 15 -1.21 11.10 13.33
C THR A 15 -0.96 11.05 11.84
N SER A 16 -0.49 12.18 11.31
CA SER A 16 -0.19 12.40 9.91
C SER A 16 1.02 11.55 9.54
N GLY A 17 0.77 10.26 9.32
CA GLY A 17 1.73 9.37 8.70
C GLY A 17 1.82 9.73 7.23
N ARG A 18 2.99 10.24 6.81
CA ARG A 18 3.42 10.40 5.42
C ARG A 18 3.65 9.05 4.71
N GLY A 19 2.86 8.04 5.04
CA GLY A 19 3.04 6.69 4.54
C GLY A 19 1.74 6.15 3.98
N THR A 20 1.90 5.29 2.98
CA THR A 20 0.90 4.32 2.53
C THR A 20 0.18 3.70 3.71
N ASN A 21 -1.12 3.41 3.56
CA ASN A 21 -1.89 2.75 4.62
C ASN A 21 -1.22 1.42 4.99
N SER A 22 -0.42 1.49 6.06
CA SER A 22 0.47 0.41 6.50
C SER A 22 -0.34 -0.83 6.88
N GLU A 23 -1.57 -0.63 7.35
CA GLU A 23 -2.49 -1.71 7.66
C GLU A 23 -2.91 -2.47 6.39
N THR A 24 -3.22 -1.75 5.30
CA THR A 24 -3.56 -2.39 4.01
C THR A 24 -2.39 -3.18 3.44
N ILE A 25 -1.16 -2.63 3.50
CA ILE A 25 0.04 -3.35 3.05
C ILE A 25 0.31 -4.55 3.95
N LYS A 26 0.10 -4.44 5.27
CA LYS A 26 0.26 -5.55 6.22
C LYS A 26 -0.74 -6.66 5.94
N LEU A 27 -1.98 -6.34 5.58
CA LEU A 27 -2.98 -7.33 5.15
C LEU A 27 -2.59 -8.02 3.84
N LEU A 28 -2.07 -7.27 2.86
CA LEU A 28 -1.51 -7.84 1.63
C LEU A 28 -0.37 -8.82 1.97
N ALA A 29 0.57 -8.37 2.80
CA ALA A 29 1.73 -9.16 3.20
C ALA A 29 1.29 -10.46 3.92
N GLN A 30 0.35 -10.35 4.85
CA GLN A 30 -0.23 -11.49 5.54
C GLN A 30 -0.93 -12.46 4.58
N SER A 31 -1.67 -11.93 3.60
CA SER A 31 -2.36 -12.73 2.58
C SER A 31 -1.38 -13.53 1.73
N VAL A 32 -0.31 -12.90 1.26
CA VAL A 32 0.76 -13.53 0.47
C VAL A 32 1.43 -14.65 1.27
N ILE A 33 1.89 -14.34 2.50
CA ILE A 33 2.51 -15.33 3.40
C ILE A 33 1.58 -16.53 3.62
N ARG A 34 0.32 -16.25 3.97
CA ARG A 34 -0.67 -17.30 4.25
C ARG A 34 -0.92 -18.18 3.04
N ARG A 35 -0.98 -17.60 1.84
CA ARG A 35 -1.21 -18.34 0.60
C ARG A 35 -0.01 -19.25 0.29
N LEU A 36 1.20 -18.73 0.34
CA LEU A 36 2.43 -19.49 0.11
C LEU A 36 2.59 -20.63 1.12
N GLU A 37 2.33 -20.38 2.40
CA GLU A 37 2.37 -21.41 3.44
C GLU A 37 1.27 -22.47 3.23
N SER A 38 0.04 -22.07 2.89
CA SER A 38 -1.07 -23.01 2.66
C SER A 38 -0.83 -23.95 1.48
N GLN A 39 -0.10 -23.48 0.48
CA GLN A 39 0.31 -24.26 -0.69
C GLN A 39 1.62 -25.01 -0.45
N LYS A 40 2.17 -24.98 0.76
CA LYS A 40 3.43 -25.62 1.17
C LYS A 40 4.62 -25.17 0.30
N MET A 41 4.60 -23.93 -0.15
CA MET A 41 5.68 -23.33 -0.95
C MET A 41 6.82 -22.82 -0.08
N ILE A 42 6.51 -22.43 1.16
CA ILE A 42 7.46 -21.96 2.17
C ILE A 42 7.12 -22.57 3.53
N ALA A 43 8.14 -22.76 4.37
CA ALA A 43 8.03 -22.99 5.81
C ALA A 43 8.52 -21.76 6.56
N ILE A 44 7.71 -21.26 7.48
CA ILE A 44 8.01 -20.07 8.29
C ILE A 44 8.12 -20.50 9.75
N ILE A 45 9.07 -19.91 10.47
CA ILE A 45 9.17 -20.05 11.93
C ILE A 45 7.89 -19.49 12.56
N ARG A 46 7.05 -20.37 13.10
CA ARG A 46 5.69 -20.00 13.57
C ARG A 46 5.68 -18.81 14.52
N GLU A 47 6.66 -18.74 15.42
CA GLU A 47 6.78 -17.69 16.43
C GLU A 47 7.13 -16.33 15.81
N GLN A 48 7.79 -16.32 14.64
CA GLN A 48 8.27 -15.11 13.97
C GLN A 48 7.36 -14.67 12.81
N ARG A 49 6.18 -15.29 12.66
CA ARG A 49 5.26 -14.97 11.56
C ARG A 49 4.80 -13.51 11.60
N SER A 50 4.57 -12.98 12.80
CA SER A 50 4.09 -11.60 12.96
C SER A 50 5.18 -10.61 12.52
N GLU A 51 6.42 -10.88 12.94
CA GLU A 51 7.63 -10.13 12.61
C GLU A 51 7.90 -10.18 11.11
N MET A 52 7.84 -11.37 10.50
CA MET A 52 7.99 -11.53 9.05
C MET A 52 6.94 -10.73 8.28
N THR A 53 5.68 -10.75 8.74
CA THR A 53 4.58 -10.01 8.11
C THR A 53 4.84 -8.52 8.16
N GLU A 54 5.34 -8.03 9.30
CA GLU A 54 5.67 -6.61 9.48
C GLU A 54 6.88 -6.18 8.66
N ASP A 55 7.95 -6.97 8.66
CA ASP A 55 9.15 -6.72 7.88
C ASP A 55 8.85 -6.73 6.37
N MET A 56 8.06 -7.71 5.91
CA MET A 56 7.61 -7.77 4.52
C MET A 56 6.71 -6.59 4.14
N ALA A 57 5.85 -6.12 5.05
CA ALA A 57 5.04 -4.94 4.82
C ALA A 57 5.89 -3.67 4.69
N GLN A 58 6.92 -3.51 5.54
CA GLN A 58 7.88 -2.41 5.44
C GLN A 58 8.67 -2.46 4.13
N PHE A 59 9.05 -3.66 3.69
CA PHE A 59 9.74 -3.87 2.41
C PHE A 59 8.86 -3.51 1.20
N LEU A 60 7.55 -3.78 1.27
CA LEU A 60 6.60 -3.47 0.21
C LEU A 60 6.12 -2.01 0.19
N ALA A 61 6.07 -1.35 1.36
CA ALA A 61 5.57 0.00 1.51
C ALA A 61 6.14 1.04 0.51
N PRO A 62 7.45 1.08 0.19
CA PRO A 62 7.97 2.05 -0.77
C PRO A 62 7.59 1.76 -2.23
N HIS A 63 6.96 0.61 -2.52
CA HIS A 63 6.65 0.16 -3.88
C HIS A 63 5.16 0.13 -4.20
N ILE A 64 4.31 0.32 -3.20
CA ILE A 64 2.85 0.26 -3.31
C ILE A 64 2.26 1.55 -2.75
N PHE A 65 1.37 2.16 -3.51
CA PHE A 65 0.53 3.27 -3.06
C PHE A 65 -0.89 2.77 -2.80
N THR A 66 -1.56 3.36 -1.82
CA THR A 66 -2.99 3.14 -1.61
C THR A 66 -3.81 4.24 -2.24
N GLN A 67 -5.12 4.04 -2.32
CA GLN A 67 -6.05 5.10 -2.69
C GLN A 67 -5.87 6.37 -1.83
N ASP A 68 -5.62 6.22 -0.53
CA ASP A 68 -5.36 7.36 0.36
C ASP A 68 -4.13 8.16 -0.08
N ASP A 69 -3.08 7.50 -0.56
CA ASP A 69 -1.87 8.19 -1.06
C ASP A 69 -2.16 8.95 -2.34
N MET A 70 -2.95 8.38 -3.25
CA MET A 70 -3.42 9.09 -4.44
C MET A 70 -4.16 10.35 -4.02
N GLU A 71 -5.15 10.23 -3.13
CA GLU A 71 -5.96 11.37 -2.70
C GLU A 71 -5.12 12.44 -2.02
N LYS A 72 -4.21 12.07 -1.13
CA LYS A 72 -3.26 13.00 -0.49
C LYS A 72 -2.33 13.66 -1.50
N ASN A 73 -1.79 12.91 -2.46
CA ASN A 73 -0.87 13.43 -3.47
C ASN A 73 -1.58 14.44 -4.39
N VAL A 74 -2.80 14.12 -4.82
CA VAL A 74 -3.64 15.01 -5.62
C VAL A 74 -3.98 16.28 -4.84
N LEU A 75 -4.41 16.16 -3.58
CA LEU A 75 -4.74 17.32 -2.74
C LEU A 75 -3.52 18.20 -2.43
N SER A 76 -2.37 17.59 -2.12
CA SER A 76 -1.11 18.32 -1.91
C SER A 76 -0.68 19.05 -3.18
N SER A 77 -0.79 18.39 -4.34
CA SER A 77 -0.47 18.99 -5.64
C SER A 77 -1.38 20.18 -5.98
N ILE A 78 -2.64 20.18 -5.53
CA ILE A 78 -3.55 21.32 -5.66
C ILE A 78 -3.10 22.45 -4.74
N GLY A 79 -2.80 22.15 -3.48
CA GLY A 79 -2.38 23.15 -2.49
C GLY A 79 -1.06 23.83 -2.85
N GLU A 80 -0.10 23.08 -3.40
CA GLU A 80 1.19 23.62 -3.87
C GLU A 80 1.07 24.38 -5.18
N LYS A 81 0.18 23.94 -6.08
CA LYS A 81 -0.06 24.61 -7.38
C LYS A 81 -1.19 25.61 -7.32
N ASN A 82 -1.63 26.03 -6.14
CA ASN A 82 -2.80 26.91 -6.00
C ASN A 82 -2.61 28.22 -6.77
N GLU A 83 -1.40 28.79 -6.75
CA GLU A 83 -1.04 29.97 -7.55
C GLU A 83 -1.15 29.71 -9.06
N MET A 84 -0.76 28.52 -9.52
CA MET A 84 -0.81 28.12 -10.93
C MET A 84 -2.24 27.74 -11.39
N LEU A 85 -3.06 27.26 -10.47
CA LEU A 85 -4.48 26.94 -10.71
C LEU A 85 -5.33 28.21 -10.81
N ASP A 86 -4.99 29.23 -10.02
CA ASP A 86 -5.55 30.58 -10.14
C ASP A 86 -5.19 31.21 -11.50
N GLU A 87 -3.94 31.03 -11.98
CA GLU A 87 -3.54 31.45 -13.34
C GLU A 87 -4.29 30.71 -14.45
N LEU A 88 -4.55 29.41 -14.27
CA LEU A 88 -5.26 28.56 -15.24
C LEU A 88 -6.79 28.68 -15.18
N ARG A 89 -7.36 29.44 -14.22
CA ARG A 89 -8.81 29.59 -13.99
C ARG A 89 -9.57 28.26 -13.85
N LEU A 90 -8.88 27.20 -13.44
CA LEU A 90 -9.53 25.91 -13.23
C LEU A 90 -10.28 25.93 -11.91
N SER A 91 -11.54 25.48 -11.91
CA SER A 91 -12.24 25.25 -10.64
C SER A 91 -11.54 24.12 -9.87
N GLY A 92 -11.54 24.17 -8.53
CA GLY A 92 -10.86 23.14 -7.72
C GLY A 92 -11.31 21.69 -8.05
N GLY A 93 -12.55 21.51 -8.50
CA GLY A 93 -13.07 20.22 -8.97
C GLY A 93 -12.55 19.78 -10.35
N GLU A 94 -12.16 20.71 -11.23
CA GLU A 94 -11.50 20.40 -12.51
C GLU A 94 -10.02 20.10 -12.30
N ALA A 95 -9.34 20.87 -11.44
CA ALA A 95 -7.96 20.61 -11.04
C ALA A 95 -7.79 19.21 -10.43
N TYR A 96 -8.70 18.84 -9.52
CA TYR A 96 -8.74 17.51 -8.91
C TYR A 96 -8.91 16.40 -9.94
N ARG A 97 -9.88 16.53 -10.86
CA ARG A 97 -10.13 15.52 -11.91
C ARG A 97 -8.92 15.34 -12.82
N THR A 98 -8.28 16.43 -13.23
CA THR A 98 -7.10 16.40 -14.11
C THR A 98 -5.90 15.75 -13.42
N LEU A 99 -5.61 16.12 -12.18
CA LEU A 99 -4.49 15.56 -11.42
C LEU A 99 -4.73 14.09 -11.07
N LYS A 100 -5.97 13.71 -10.70
CA LYS A 100 -6.35 12.31 -10.51
C LYS A 100 -6.15 11.50 -11.79
N GLN A 101 -6.58 12.02 -12.94
CA GLN A 101 -6.37 11.34 -14.23
C GLN A 101 -4.88 11.19 -14.56
N THR A 102 -4.08 12.22 -14.30
CA THR A 102 -2.62 12.16 -14.51
C THR A 102 -1.99 11.07 -13.63
N TRP A 103 -2.42 10.96 -12.38
CA TRP A 103 -1.93 9.94 -11.45
C TRP A 103 -2.36 8.52 -11.87
N LEU A 104 -3.62 8.34 -12.29
CA LEU A 104 -4.12 7.07 -12.82
C LEU A 104 -3.48 6.68 -14.15
N THR A 105 -3.11 7.64 -15.00
CA THR A 105 -2.34 7.36 -16.21
C THR A 105 -0.94 6.83 -15.85
N LYS A 106 -0.38 7.26 -14.73
CA LYS A 106 0.97 6.89 -14.29
C LYS A 106 1.03 5.55 -13.55
N TYR A 107 0.03 5.24 -12.73
CA TYR A 107 0.03 4.04 -11.87
C TYR A 107 -1.18 3.12 -12.03
N GLY A 108 -2.23 3.57 -12.73
CA GLY A 108 -3.48 2.82 -12.87
C GLY A 108 -3.37 1.59 -13.75
N GLU A 109 -2.38 1.49 -14.64
CA GLU A 109 -2.11 0.25 -15.37
C GLU A 109 -1.65 -0.90 -14.45
N ASN A 110 -1.13 -0.57 -13.27
CA ASN A 110 -0.69 -1.52 -12.26
C ASN A 110 -1.57 -1.44 -11.01
N GLU A 111 -2.86 -1.13 -11.15
CA GLU A 111 -3.81 -1.20 -10.03
C GLU A 111 -4.26 -2.65 -9.78
N VAL A 112 -4.22 -3.08 -8.53
CA VAL A 112 -4.84 -4.33 -8.06
C VAL A 112 -5.59 -4.05 -6.76
N ASP A 113 -6.91 -4.23 -6.77
CA ASP A 113 -7.79 -4.07 -5.60
C ASP A 113 -7.56 -2.73 -4.83
N GLY A 114 -7.41 -1.62 -5.55
CA GLY A 114 -7.16 -0.30 -4.94
C GLY A 114 -5.74 -0.07 -4.41
N LEU A 115 -4.82 -0.99 -4.70
CA LEU A 115 -3.37 -0.83 -4.52
C LEU A 115 -2.72 -0.51 -5.86
N TYR A 116 -1.95 0.56 -5.90
CA TYR A 116 -1.29 1.04 -7.11
C TYR A 116 0.20 0.79 -7.02
N PHE A 117 0.70 -0.12 -7.83
CA PHE A 117 2.10 -0.50 -7.81
C PHE A 117 2.93 0.48 -8.64
N GLN A 118 4.08 0.88 -8.13
CA GLN A 118 5.00 1.78 -8.85
C GLN A 118 5.62 1.12 -10.08
N GLU A 119 5.74 -0.20 -10.05
CA GLU A 119 6.26 -1.04 -11.11
C GLU A 119 5.24 -2.16 -11.39
N PRO A 120 5.30 -2.84 -12.56
CA PRO A 120 4.43 -3.98 -12.82
C PRO A 120 4.50 -5.00 -11.67
N VAL A 121 3.35 -5.56 -11.30
CA VAL A 121 3.18 -6.46 -10.14
C VAL A 121 4.20 -7.60 -10.15
N LYS A 122 4.59 -8.07 -11.34
CA LYS A 122 5.66 -9.07 -11.54
C LYS A 122 6.99 -8.67 -10.88
N TYR A 123 7.42 -7.41 -11.01
CA TYR A 123 8.67 -6.96 -10.38
C TYR A 123 8.58 -6.97 -8.86
N THR A 124 7.42 -6.64 -8.31
CA THR A 124 7.16 -6.76 -6.87
C THR A 124 7.20 -8.21 -6.42
N ALA A 125 6.64 -9.13 -7.21
CA ALA A 125 6.73 -10.57 -6.95
C ALA A 125 8.18 -11.07 -6.99
N ASP A 126 8.99 -10.69 -7.98
CA ASP A 126 10.41 -11.03 -8.05
C ASP A 126 11.20 -10.54 -6.84
N ARG A 127 10.89 -9.33 -6.35
CA ARG A 127 11.50 -8.77 -5.13
C ARG A 127 11.08 -9.54 -3.89
N LEU A 128 9.81 -9.91 -3.78
CA LEU A 128 9.30 -10.74 -2.69
C LEU A 128 9.95 -12.12 -2.68
N ILE A 129 10.13 -12.76 -3.84
CA ILE A 129 10.81 -14.05 -3.94
C ILE A 129 12.24 -13.93 -3.41
N LYS A 130 13.00 -12.93 -3.89
CA LYS A 130 14.36 -12.67 -3.41
C LYS A 130 14.41 -12.36 -1.92
N TYR A 131 13.39 -11.70 -1.39
CA TYR A 131 13.23 -11.48 0.05
C TYR A 131 13.02 -12.80 0.79
N LEU A 132 12.10 -13.67 0.33
CA LEU A 132 11.82 -14.97 0.95
C LEU A 132 13.08 -15.86 1.03
N PHE A 133 13.90 -15.90 -0.03
CA PHE A 133 15.16 -16.67 -0.04
C PHE A 133 16.25 -16.10 0.87
N LYS A 134 16.15 -14.83 1.28
CA LYS A 134 17.13 -14.15 2.13
C LYS A 134 16.63 -13.92 3.56
N SER A 135 15.36 -14.21 3.82
CA SER A 135 14.71 -13.89 5.06
C SER A 135 15.12 -14.89 6.14
N ASP A 136 15.61 -14.40 7.27
CA ASP A 136 15.93 -15.23 8.43
C ASP A 136 14.67 -15.83 9.09
N TYR A 137 13.48 -15.35 8.72
CA TYR A 137 12.19 -15.81 9.23
C TYR A 137 11.66 -17.07 8.50
N VAL A 138 12.24 -17.39 7.33
CA VAL A 138 11.84 -18.52 6.49
C VAL A 138 12.80 -19.69 6.76
N GLU A 139 12.26 -20.82 7.23
CA GLU A 139 13.06 -22.03 7.47
C GLU A 139 13.48 -22.68 6.16
N GLU A 140 12.54 -22.79 5.22
CA GLU A 140 12.77 -23.47 3.95
C GLU A 140 11.83 -22.94 2.86
N VAL A 141 12.34 -22.83 1.63
CA VAL A 141 11.56 -22.51 0.43
C VAL A 141 11.55 -23.75 -0.46
N PHE A 142 10.37 -24.33 -0.67
CA PHE A 142 10.19 -25.58 -1.41
C PHE A 142 9.85 -25.38 -2.89
N ALA A 143 9.34 -24.20 -3.25
CA ALA A 143 8.86 -23.90 -4.59
C ALA A 143 9.92 -23.15 -5.42
N ASP A 144 9.92 -23.44 -6.73
CA ASP A 144 10.73 -22.70 -7.70
C ASP A 144 10.22 -21.25 -7.87
N ASP A 145 11.11 -20.33 -8.23
CA ASP A 145 10.82 -18.91 -8.49
C ASP A 145 9.58 -18.71 -9.36
N LEU A 146 9.44 -19.51 -10.42
CA LEU A 146 8.34 -19.40 -11.39
C LEU A 146 6.98 -19.80 -10.79
N LEU A 147 6.99 -20.74 -9.84
CA LEU A 147 5.79 -21.16 -9.14
C LEU A 147 5.40 -20.13 -8.06
N LEU A 148 6.39 -19.60 -7.33
CA LEU A 148 6.20 -18.52 -6.36
C LEU A 148 5.63 -17.26 -7.04
N GLU A 149 6.19 -16.86 -8.18
CA GLU A 149 5.71 -15.70 -8.95
C GLU A 149 4.23 -15.87 -9.32
N ARG A 150 3.87 -17.04 -9.86
CA ARG A 150 2.49 -17.34 -10.25
C ARG A 150 1.51 -17.33 -9.08
N THR A 151 1.94 -17.73 -7.89
CA THR A 151 1.08 -17.74 -6.70
C THR A 151 0.91 -16.35 -6.07
N ILE A 152 1.92 -15.48 -6.20
CA ILE A 152 1.90 -14.10 -5.71
C ILE A 152 1.04 -13.22 -6.65
N VAL A 153 1.17 -13.41 -7.97
CA VAL A 153 0.49 -12.59 -8.98
C VAL A 153 -0.89 -13.14 -9.39
N GLY A 154 -1.09 -14.46 -9.32
CA GLY A 154 -2.32 -15.15 -9.73
C GLY A 154 -3.38 -15.24 -8.65
#